data_AF-A0A2K1XF85-F1
#
_entry.id   AF-A0A2K1XF85-F1
#
_cell.length_a   1.000
_cell.length_b   1.000
_cell.length_c   1.000
_cell.angle_alpha   90.00
_cell.angle_beta   90.00
_cell.angle_gamma   90.00
#
_symmetry.space_group_name_H-M   'P 1'
#
loop_
_entity.id
_entity.type
_entity.pdbx_description
1 polymer ?
#
loop_
_entity_poly.entity_id
_entity_poly.type
_entity_poly.pdbx_seq_one_letter_code
_entity_poly.pdbx_strand_id
1 'polypeptide(L)'
;NGITNVRIFDIDATTLKSLSGTGINVMVDIPNEDLPSLATGTLNFSLEWLQSNIFSNIPTAQVKYIAVGNEVFLKDPFYTPYYIKLSSPQAASVLSLSYPPSSTAFDPYLHSVMIPLMKFLHDTGSPFMVNEHISLDYALFRNQNVAQDGGFLYANLLDASVDAFAYAMEREGFQGIKIVVSETGWATGGGEAASVANAMAYNENVVRRVANYVGTPRQPNEEMEVYLFDLFDENEKNGEEFT
;
A
#
# COMPACT_ATOMS: atom_id res chain seq x y z
N ASN A 1 -11.36 8.20 18.11
CA ASN A 1 -10.61 7.09 17.48
C ASN A 1 -9.20 7.50 17.05
N GLY A 2 -8.85 8.80 16.95
CA GLY A 2 -7.44 9.22 16.76
C GLY A 2 -6.88 8.99 15.35
N ILE A 3 -7.75 8.70 14.38
CA ILE A 3 -7.40 8.47 12.97
C ILE A 3 -7.01 9.81 12.35
N THR A 4 -5.82 9.88 11.76
CA THR A 4 -5.27 11.08 11.12
C THR A 4 -5.13 10.95 9.61
N ASN A 5 -5.24 9.75 9.06
CA ASN A 5 -5.12 9.47 7.63
C ASN A 5 -6.20 8.46 7.22
N VAL A 6 -6.80 8.66 6.05
CA VAL A 6 -7.74 7.70 5.42
C VAL A 6 -7.38 7.51 3.95
N ARG A 7 -7.64 6.32 3.41
CA ARG A 7 -7.57 6.03 1.98
C ARG A 7 -8.99 5.83 1.46
N ILE A 8 -9.28 6.38 0.30
CA ILE A 8 -10.54 6.18 -0.41
C ILE A 8 -10.26 5.58 -1.78
N PHE A 9 -10.94 4.48 -2.09
CA PHE A 9 -10.79 3.77 -3.36
C PHE A 9 -11.61 4.43 -4.47
N ASP A 10 -12.76 4.99 -4.11
CA ASP A 10 -13.66 5.66 -5.04
C ASP A 10 -13.59 7.18 -4.88
N ILE A 11 -13.68 7.88 -6.00
CA ILE A 11 -13.71 9.34 -6.05
C ILE A 11 -15.15 9.85 -5.86
N ASP A 12 -15.82 9.37 -4.81
CA ASP A 12 -17.16 9.84 -4.46
C ASP A 12 -17.08 11.26 -3.90
N ALA A 13 -17.71 12.19 -4.61
CA ALA A 13 -17.74 13.60 -4.25
C ALA A 13 -18.39 13.84 -2.87
N THR A 14 -19.34 13.01 -2.46
CA THR A 14 -20.00 13.14 -1.15
C THR A 14 -19.02 12.82 -0.02
N THR A 15 -18.30 11.71 -0.16
CA THR A 15 -17.25 11.25 0.77
C THR A 15 -16.14 12.28 0.88
N LEU A 16 -15.61 12.75 -0.25
CA LEU A 16 -14.57 13.79 -0.28
C LEU A 16 -15.00 15.08 0.41
N LYS A 17 -16.23 15.56 0.15
CA LYS A 17 -16.77 16.75 0.82
C LYS A 17 -16.96 16.54 2.32
N SER A 18 -17.36 15.34 2.74
CA SER A 18 -17.54 15.02 4.15
C SER A 18 -16.22 15.03 4.93
N LEU A 19 -15.12 14.66 4.26
CA LEU A 19 -13.76 14.70 4.84
C LEU A 19 -13.17 16.11 4.82
N SER A 20 -13.61 16.98 3.91
CA SER A 20 -13.09 18.34 3.76
C SER A 20 -13.13 19.15 5.07
N GLY A 21 -11.99 19.69 5.48
CA GLY A 21 -11.86 20.54 6.67
C GLY A 21 -11.86 19.78 8.00
N THR A 22 -11.90 18.45 7.99
CA THR A 22 -11.83 17.64 9.22
C THR A 22 -10.43 17.59 9.85
N GLY A 23 -9.40 17.96 9.08
CA GLY A 23 -7.99 17.82 9.47
C GLY A 23 -7.43 16.40 9.28
N ILE A 24 -8.24 15.46 8.76
CA ILE A 24 -7.81 14.11 8.39
C ILE A 24 -7.18 14.18 6.99
N ASN A 25 -5.95 13.69 6.86
CA ASN A 25 -5.30 13.57 5.56
C ASN A 25 -5.94 12.46 4.71
N VAL A 26 -6.03 12.69 3.40
CA VAL A 26 -6.69 11.74 2.49
C VAL A 26 -5.70 11.24 1.44
N MET A 27 -5.60 9.92 1.28
CA MET A 27 -5.09 9.27 0.09
C MET A 27 -6.28 8.99 -0.83
N VAL A 28 -6.22 9.44 -2.08
CA VAL A 28 -7.29 9.26 -3.06
C VAL A 28 -6.79 8.39 -4.21
N ASP A 29 -7.49 7.30 -4.48
CA ASP A 29 -7.17 6.43 -5.59
C ASP A 29 -7.72 6.98 -6.92
N ILE A 30 -6.95 6.83 -8.00
CA ILE A 30 -7.44 6.95 -9.36
C ILE A 30 -7.92 5.55 -9.78
N PRO A 31 -9.20 5.38 -10.16
CA PRO A 31 -9.73 4.10 -10.60
C PRO A 31 -8.96 3.52 -11.80
N ASN A 32 -8.83 2.20 -11.86
CA ASN A 32 -8.07 1.51 -12.90
C ASN A 32 -8.64 1.81 -14.31
N GLU A 33 -9.96 1.96 -14.41
CA GLU A 33 -10.69 2.27 -15.64
C GLU A 33 -10.39 3.65 -16.23
N ASP A 34 -9.95 4.61 -15.40
CA ASP A 34 -9.61 5.96 -15.85
C ASP A 34 -8.18 6.05 -16.39
N LEU A 35 -7.32 5.06 -16.07
CA LEU A 35 -5.91 5.05 -16.45
C LEU A 35 -5.68 5.23 -17.96
N PRO A 36 -6.37 4.52 -18.89
CA PRO A 36 -6.13 4.72 -20.32
C PRO A 36 -6.39 6.15 -20.80
N SER A 37 -7.44 6.79 -20.26
CA SER A 37 -7.84 8.14 -20.67
C SER A 37 -6.84 9.18 -20.17
N LEU A 38 -6.39 9.04 -18.92
CA LEU A 38 -5.37 9.91 -18.32
C LEU A 38 -4.01 9.68 -18.98
N ALA A 39 -3.71 8.44 -19.36
CA ALA A 39 -2.44 8.07 -19.98
C ALA A 39 -2.23 8.62 -21.38
N THR A 40 -3.29 8.57 -22.18
CA THR A 40 -3.26 8.97 -23.59
C THR A 40 -3.74 10.41 -23.79
N GLY A 41 -4.29 11.02 -22.74
CA GLY A 41 -4.76 12.39 -22.72
C GLY A 41 -3.65 13.43 -22.72
N THR A 42 -4.06 14.71 -22.79
CA THR A 42 -3.13 15.83 -22.63
C THR A 42 -2.89 16.13 -21.16
N LEU A 43 -1.83 16.89 -20.86
CA LEU A 43 -1.61 17.42 -19.52
C LEU A 43 -2.83 18.22 -19.01
N ASN A 44 -3.42 19.07 -19.86
CA ASN A 44 -4.60 19.85 -19.48
C ASN A 44 -5.78 18.95 -19.16
N PHE A 45 -6.02 17.89 -19.95
CA PHE A 45 -7.07 16.92 -19.66
C PHE A 45 -6.87 16.28 -18.29
N SER A 46 -5.65 15.85 -17.96
CA SER A 46 -5.35 15.25 -16.65
C SER A 46 -5.54 16.24 -15.50
N LEU A 47 -5.13 17.50 -15.67
CA LEU A 47 -5.32 18.55 -14.67
C LEU A 47 -6.80 18.88 -14.46
N GLU A 48 -7.58 18.97 -15.54
CA GLU A 48 -9.03 19.20 -15.49
C GLU A 48 -9.76 18.03 -14.83
N TRP A 49 -9.35 16.80 -15.12
CA TRP A 49 -9.88 15.60 -14.47
C TRP A 49 -9.60 15.61 -12.96
N LEU A 50 -8.36 15.89 -12.55
CA LEU A 50 -7.98 16.01 -11.13
C LEU A 50 -8.77 17.12 -10.43
N GLN A 51 -8.90 18.28 -11.08
CA GLN A 51 -9.64 19.41 -10.54
C GLN A 51 -11.13 19.09 -10.38
N SER A 52 -11.72 18.41 -11.35
CA SER A 52 -13.17 18.16 -11.38
C SER A 52 -13.57 17.05 -10.42
N ASN A 53 -12.79 15.96 -10.36
CA ASN A 53 -13.14 14.78 -9.58
C ASN A 53 -12.65 14.87 -8.13
N ILE A 54 -11.44 15.41 -7.90
CA ILE A 54 -10.82 15.43 -6.56
C ILE A 54 -10.89 16.83 -5.95
N PHE A 55 -10.18 17.80 -6.55
CA PHE A 55 -9.89 19.07 -5.88
C PHE A 55 -11.05 20.07 -5.86
N SER A 56 -12.16 19.79 -6.54
CA SER A 56 -13.43 20.52 -6.38
C SER A 56 -14.14 20.17 -5.07
N ASN A 57 -13.80 19.01 -4.48
CA ASN A 57 -14.50 18.41 -3.35
C ASN A 57 -13.69 18.45 -2.05
N ILE A 58 -12.35 18.53 -2.14
CA ILE A 58 -11.44 18.57 -0.98
C ILE A 58 -10.25 19.52 -1.23
N PRO A 59 -9.71 20.22 -0.20
CA PRO A 59 -8.53 21.06 -0.37
C PRO A 59 -7.31 20.23 -0.78
N THR A 60 -6.53 20.73 -1.73
CA THR A 60 -5.27 20.09 -2.19
C THR A 60 -4.32 19.81 -1.03
N ALA A 61 -4.23 20.72 -0.06
CA ALA A 61 -3.36 20.57 1.12
C ALA A 61 -3.78 19.43 2.07
N GLN A 62 -5.02 18.94 1.96
CA GLN A 62 -5.53 17.81 2.76
C GLN A 62 -5.37 16.47 2.02
N VAL A 63 -5.14 16.50 0.70
CA VAL A 63 -4.80 15.32 -0.09
C VAL A 63 -3.31 15.04 0.09
N LYS A 64 -3.00 14.01 0.87
CA LYS A 64 -1.62 13.61 1.16
C LYS A 64 -1.02 12.82 0.01
N TYR A 65 -1.81 11.95 -0.61
CA TYR A 65 -1.39 11.11 -1.73
C TYR A 65 -2.48 10.97 -2.77
N ILE A 66 -2.05 10.77 -4.01
CA ILE A 66 -2.88 10.25 -5.11
C ILE A 66 -2.29 8.90 -5.50
N ALA A 67 -3.07 7.84 -5.30
CA ALA A 67 -2.70 6.47 -5.64
C ALA A 67 -3.19 6.14 -7.06
N VAL A 68 -2.29 5.98 -8.03
CA VAL A 68 -2.68 5.82 -9.45
C VAL A 68 -2.98 4.37 -9.80
N GLY A 69 -4.23 3.96 -9.61
CA GLY A 69 -4.66 2.58 -9.73
C GLY A 69 -4.27 1.73 -8.52
N ASN A 70 -4.98 0.62 -8.33
CA ASN A 70 -4.80 -0.32 -7.23
C ASN A 70 -4.48 -1.71 -7.81
N GLU A 71 -3.34 -2.29 -7.41
CA GLU A 71 -2.90 -3.64 -7.77
C GLU A 71 -2.94 -3.95 -9.28
N VAL A 72 -2.68 -2.95 -10.11
CA VAL A 72 -2.82 -2.99 -11.58
C VAL A 72 -2.13 -4.21 -12.20
N PHE A 73 -0.95 -4.59 -11.71
CA PHE A 73 -0.19 -5.72 -12.27
C PHE A 73 -0.78 -7.09 -11.91
N LEU A 74 -1.54 -7.18 -10.82
CA LEU A 74 -2.18 -8.41 -10.37
C LEU A 74 -3.61 -8.52 -10.89
N LYS A 75 -4.44 -7.50 -10.64
CA LYS A 75 -5.89 -7.53 -10.91
C LYS A 75 -6.23 -7.18 -12.35
N ASP A 76 -5.53 -6.20 -12.94
CA ASP A 76 -5.91 -5.65 -14.25
C ASP A 76 -4.71 -5.45 -15.19
N PRO A 77 -4.06 -6.54 -15.66
CA PRO A 77 -2.89 -6.44 -16.51
C PRO A 77 -3.14 -5.67 -17.82
N PHE A 78 -4.42 -5.53 -18.24
CA PHE A 78 -4.83 -4.70 -19.36
C PHE A 78 -4.40 -3.22 -19.21
N TYR A 79 -4.39 -2.67 -18.00
CA TYR A 79 -4.03 -1.26 -17.77
C TYR A 79 -2.53 -1.01 -17.63
N THR A 80 -1.71 -2.07 -17.55
CA THR A 80 -0.24 -1.99 -17.41
C THR A 80 0.41 -1.00 -18.39
N PRO A 81 0.06 -0.94 -19.70
CA PRO A 81 0.69 -0.01 -20.63
C PRO A 81 0.35 1.47 -20.39
N TYR A 82 -0.73 1.75 -19.66
CA TYR A 82 -1.27 3.10 -19.42
C TYR A 82 -0.89 3.64 -18.04
N TYR A 83 -0.05 2.93 -17.31
CA TYR A 83 0.34 3.30 -15.97
C TYR A 83 1.12 4.64 -15.96
N ILE A 84 0.53 5.68 -15.37
CA ILE A 84 1.14 7.02 -15.24
C ILE A 84 1.65 7.28 -13.82
N LYS A 85 2.76 8.02 -13.81
CA LYS A 85 3.62 8.38 -12.71
C LYS A 85 2.94 9.25 -11.62
N LEU A 86 2.53 8.59 -10.55
CA LEU A 86 2.37 8.98 -9.14
C LEU A 86 2.39 7.64 -8.36
N SER A 87 2.54 7.63 -7.04
CA SER A 87 2.62 6.34 -6.31
C SER A 87 1.40 5.48 -6.59
N SER A 88 1.53 4.16 -6.58
CA SER A 88 0.40 3.27 -6.77
C SER A 88 0.58 1.99 -5.96
N PRO A 89 -0.43 1.64 -5.17
CA PRO A 89 -0.49 0.42 -4.37
C PRO A 89 -0.26 -0.84 -5.20
N GLN A 90 0.77 -1.59 -4.85
CA GLN A 90 1.12 -2.87 -5.45
C GLN A 90 0.78 -4.02 -4.51
N ALA A 91 0.26 -5.12 -5.04
CA ALA A 91 0.18 -6.36 -4.27
C ALA A 91 1.59 -6.89 -3.98
N ALA A 92 1.76 -7.59 -2.85
CA ALA A 92 3.03 -8.24 -2.50
C ALA A 92 3.61 -9.15 -3.61
N SER A 93 2.74 -9.66 -4.49
CA SER A 93 3.08 -10.56 -5.61
C SER A 93 3.95 -9.95 -6.71
N VAL A 94 4.23 -8.63 -6.69
CA VAL A 94 5.21 -8.04 -7.62
C VAL A 94 6.65 -8.51 -7.33
N LEU A 95 6.87 -9.14 -6.17
CA LEU A 95 8.12 -9.80 -5.80
C LEU A 95 8.13 -11.25 -6.29
N SER A 96 9.23 -11.70 -6.89
CA SER A 96 9.39 -13.09 -7.36
C SER A 96 9.56 -14.10 -6.22
N LEU A 97 10.12 -13.65 -5.08
CA LEU A 97 10.32 -14.39 -3.84
C LEU A 97 10.22 -13.40 -2.68
N SER A 98 9.40 -13.65 -1.67
CA SER A 98 9.26 -12.76 -0.51
C SER A 98 10.07 -13.18 0.72
N TYR A 99 10.72 -14.36 0.69
CA TYR A 99 11.54 -14.84 1.81
C TYR A 99 12.77 -15.66 1.37
N PRO A 100 13.94 -15.48 2.02
CA PRO A 100 14.22 -14.45 3.03
C PRO A 100 14.27 -13.04 2.40
N PRO A 101 13.92 -11.96 3.14
CA PRO A 101 13.85 -10.61 2.60
C PRO A 101 15.09 -10.19 1.80
N SER A 102 16.27 -10.55 2.28
CA SER A 102 17.54 -10.22 1.63
C SER A 102 17.73 -10.86 0.26
N SER A 103 17.00 -11.92 -0.06
CA SER A 103 17.08 -12.65 -1.33
C SER A 103 16.01 -12.23 -2.33
N THR A 104 15.11 -11.34 -1.93
CA THR A 104 14.01 -10.85 -2.76
C THR A 104 14.50 -9.98 -3.92
N ALA A 105 13.78 -10.09 -5.05
CA ALA A 105 13.88 -9.21 -6.21
C ALA A 105 12.51 -9.06 -6.86
N PHE A 106 12.29 -7.95 -7.57
CA PHE A 106 11.10 -7.79 -8.41
C PHE A 106 11.03 -8.89 -9.47
N ASP A 107 9.80 -9.29 -9.82
CA ASP A 107 9.59 -10.22 -10.92
C ASP A 107 10.24 -9.68 -12.21
N PRO A 108 11.15 -10.44 -12.85
CA PRO A 108 11.78 -10.05 -14.12
C PRO A 108 10.78 -9.66 -15.22
N TYR A 109 9.58 -10.25 -15.23
CA TYR A 109 8.54 -9.90 -16.21
C TYR A 109 7.98 -8.48 -16.00
N LEU A 110 8.08 -7.96 -14.78
CA LEU A 110 7.61 -6.61 -14.42
C LEU A 110 8.71 -5.55 -14.52
N HIS A 111 9.97 -5.93 -14.74
CA HIS A 111 11.11 -5.00 -14.79
C HIS A 111 10.89 -3.82 -15.75
N SER A 112 10.28 -4.08 -16.91
CA SER A 112 10.02 -3.04 -17.91
C SER A 112 9.13 -1.89 -17.40
N VAL A 113 8.36 -2.14 -16.33
CA VAL A 113 7.46 -1.16 -15.69
C VAL A 113 7.98 -0.73 -14.32
N MET A 114 8.53 -1.67 -13.54
CA MET A 114 9.04 -1.41 -12.18
C MET A 114 10.25 -0.50 -12.16
N ILE A 115 11.20 -0.66 -13.09
CA ILE A 115 12.40 0.20 -13.14
C ILE A 115 12.02 1.67 -13.42
N PRO A 116 11.20 1.98 -14.45
CA PRO A 116 10.70 3.34 -14.66
C PRO A 116 9.90 3.91 -13.47
N LEU A 117 9.09 3.08 -12.79
CA LEU A 117 8.34 3.48 -11.60
C LEU A 117 9.27 3.91 -10.48
N MET A 118 10.22 3.05 -10.07
CA MET A 118 11.17 3.38 -9.00
C MET A 118 11.98 4.63 -9.32
N LYS A 119 12.43 4.78 -10.57
CA LYS A 119 13.11 6.01 -11.00
C LYS A 119 12.24 7.25 -10.76
N PHE A 120 10.98 7.19 -11.13
CA PHE A 120 10.06 8.29 -10.90
C PHE A 120 9.83 8.56 -9.41
N LEU A 121 9.62 7.51 -8.60
CA LEU A 121 9.42 7.65 -7.16
C LEU A 121 10.64 8.29 -6.49
N HIS A 122 11.84 7.82 -6.85
CA HIS A 122 13.10 8.41 -6.42
C HIS A 122 13.23 9.89 -6.83
N ASP A 123 12.99 10.21 -8.12
CA ASP A 123 13.15 11.57 -8.64
C ASP A 123 12.13 12.57 -8.06
N THR A 124 10.98 12.09 -7.58
CA THR A 124 9.92 12.92 -6.99
C THR A 124 9.87 12.90 -5.46
N GLY A 125 10.60 11.99 -4.82
CA GLY A 125 10.47 11.72 -3.39
C GLY A 125 9.13 11.07 -3.00
N SER A 126 8.39 10.51 -3.97
CA SER A 126 7.14 9.79 -3.72
C SER A 126 7.42 8.42 -3.10
N PRO A 127 6.55 7.91 -2.22
CA PRO A 127 6.74 6.58 -1.63
C PRO A 127 6.39 5.46 -2.62
N PHE A 128 6.91 4.27 -2.37
CA PHE A 128 6.40 3.02 -2.92
C PHE A 128 5.24 2.53 -2.04
N MET A 129 4.09 2.23 -2.62
CA MET A 129 2.91 1.76 -1.89
C MET A 129 2.72 0.25 -2.08
N VAL A 130 2.44 -0.45 -0.99
CA VAL A 130 2.23 -1.90 -1.00
C VAL A 130 1.01 -2.31 -0.18
N ASN A 131 0.22 -3.21 -0.74
CA ASN A 131 -0.85 -3.93 -0.06
C ASN A 131 -0.30 -5.25 0.48
N GLU A 132 -0.42 -5.43 1.79
CA GLU A 132 0.17 -6.53 2.54
C GLU A 132 -0.90 -7.43 3.15
N HIS A 133 -1.05 -8.62 2.56
CA HIS A 133 -1.87 -9.72 3.06
C HIS A 133 -0.97 -10.76 3.70
N ILE A 134 -1.03 -10.86 5.03
CA ILE A 134 -0.12 -11.70 5.82
C ILE A 134 -0.77 -13.05 6.11
N SER A 135 0.02 -14.11 6.36
CA SER A 135 -0.48 -15.41 6.82
C SER A 135 -0.67 -15.50 8.34
N LEU A 136 -1.58 -16.37 8.80
CA LEU A 136 -2.15 -16.40 10.16
C LEU A 136 -1.13 -16.46 11.30
N ASP A 137 -0.15 -17.37 11.23
CA ASP A 137 0.75 -17.63 12.37
C ASP A 137 1.73 -16.47 12.62
N TYR A 138 2.12 -15.76 11.56
CA TYR A 138 2.99 -14.59 11.64
C TYR A 138 2.22 -13.30 11.84
N ALA A 139 1.00 -13.20 11.29
CA ALA A 139 0.11 -12.07 11.48
C ALA A 139 -0.20 -11.85 12.96
N LEU A 140 -0.42 -12.91 13.73
CA LEU A 140 -0.79 -12.75 15.15
C LEU A 140 0.36 -12.29 16.05
N PHE A 141 1.59 -12.14 15.53
CA PHE A 141 2.80 -11.88 16.33
C PHE A 141 2.99 -12.93 17.45
N ARG A 142 2.43 -14.12 17.26
CA ARG A 142 2.45 -15.24 18.22
C ARG A 142 3.58 -16.22 17.95
N ASN A 143 4.26 -16.09 16.81
CA ASN A 143 5.35 -16.98 16.45
C ASN A 143 6.52 -16.80 17.41
N GLN A 144 6.88 -17.88 18.12
CA GLN A 144 8.05 -17.94 18.99
C GLN A 144 9.35 -18.14 18.20
N ASN A 145 9.25 -18.55 16.93
CA ASN A 145 10.37 -18.74 16.03
C ASN A 145 10.60 -17.46 15.23
N VAL A 146 11.53 -16.64 15.70
CA VAL A 146 12.02 -15.46 15.00
C VAL A 146 12.77 -15.91 13.75
N ALA A 147 12.32 -15.47 12.59
CA ALA A 147 12.98 -15.75 11.32
C ALA A 147 14.31 -14.99 11.25
N GLN A 148 15.40 -15.67 10.92
CA GLN A 148 16.72 -15.04 10.77
C GLN A 148 17.08 -14.92 9.29
N ASP A 149 17.49 -13.72 8.91
CA ASP A 149 18.01 -13.42 7.59
C ASP A 149 19.29 -12.58 7.73
N GLY A 150 20.43 -13.27 7.58
CA GLY A 150 21.73 -12.70 7.91
C GLY A 150 21.80 -12.24 9.37
N GLY A 151 22.05 -10.95 9.56
CA GLY A 151 22.11 -10.30 10.88
C GLY A 151 20.77 -9.79 11.40
N PHE A 152 19.70 -9.87 10.59
CA PHE A 152 18.37 -9.36 10.95
C PHE A 152 17.47 -10.49 11.47
N LEU A 153 16.62 -10.11 12.42
CA LEU A 153 15.70 -10.99 13.11
C LEU A 153 14.28 -10.46 12.91
N TYR A 154 13.45 -11.25 12.23
CA TYR A 154 12.08 -10.89 11.88
C TYR A 154 11.10 -11.69 12.75
N ALA A 155 10.48 -11.00 13.69
CA ALA A 155 9.47 -11.57 14.59
C ALA A 155 8.06 -11.60 13.98
N ASN A 156 7.87 -10.94 12.83
CA ASN A 156 6.60 -10.85 12.11
C ASN A 156 6.86 -10.67 10.60
N LEU A 157 5.85 -11.00 9.80
CA LEU A 157 5.95 -10.92 8.33
C LEU A 157 5.80 -9.50 7.78
N LEU A 158 5.17 -8.58 8.52
CA LEU A 158 5.03 -7.19 8.07
C LEU A 158 6.41 -6.56 7.91
N ASP A 159 7.24 -6.70 8.94
CA ASP A 159 8.62 -6.24 8.93
C ASP A 159 9.45 -6.92 7.85
N ALA A 160 9.27 -8.24 7.69
CA ALA A 160 9.98 -9.01 6.68
C ALA A 160 9.61 -8.56 5.27
N SER A 161 8.32 -8.31 5.01
CA SER A 161 7.85 -7.88 3.69
C SER A 161 8.30 -6.47 3.35
N VAL A 162 8.15 -5.52 4.29
CA VAL A 162 8.63 -4.14 4.09
C VAL A 162 10.14 -4.12 3.80
N ASP A 163 10.93 -4.92 4.53
CA ASP A 163 12.36 -5.03 4.24
C ASP A 163 12.65 -5.76 2.93
N ALA A 164 11.83 -6.73 2.52
CA ALA A 164 11.95 -7.41 1.22
C ALA A 164 11.78 -6.44 0.05
N PHE A 165 10.81 -5.52 0.14
CA PHE A 165 10.64 -4.43 -0.83
C PHE A 165 11.84 -3.47 -0.83
N ALA A 166 12.35 -3.11 0.35
CA ALA A 166 13.55 -2.28 0.45
C ALA A 166 14.74 -2.96 -0.23
N TYR A 167 14.97 -4.26 0.03
CA TYR A 167 16.01 -5.05 -0.64
C TYR A 167 15.82 -5.10 -2.16
N ALA A 168 14.60 -5.30 -2.65
CA ALA A 168 14.30 -5.33 -4.08
C ALA A 168 14.65 -4.00 -4.75
N MET A 169 14.24 -2.87 -4.17
CA MET A 169 14.53 -1.54 -4.70
C MET A 169 16.03 -1.24 -4.70
N GLU A 170 16.73 -1.56 -3.59
CA GLU A 170 18.17 -1.34 -3.48
C GLU A 170 18.97 -2.14 -4.52
N ARG A 171 18.55 -3.37 -4.82
CA ARG A 171 19.18 -4.23 -5.85
C ARG A 171 19.10 -3.61 -7.24
N GLU A 172 18.03 -2.88 -7.51
CA GLU A 172 17.83 -2.16 -8.78
C GLU A 172 18.49 -0.76 -8.77
N GLY A 173 19.22 -0.43 -7.71
CA GLY A 173 19.98 0.82 -7.57
C GLY A 173 19.19 1.98 -6.97
N PHE A 174 18.00 1.73 -6.41
CA PHE A 174 17.15 2.75 -5.81
C PHE A 174 17.14 2.62 -4.28
N GLN A 175 17.86 3.53 -3.62
CA GLN A 175 17.93 3.61 -2.15
C GLN A 175 17.08 4.78 -1.65
N GLY A 176 16.52 4.65 -0.44
CA GLY A 176 15.84 5.76 0.23
C GLY A 176 14.42 6.08 -0.29
N ILE A 177 13.86 5.27 -1.18
CA ILE A 177 12.43 5.35 -1.50
C ILE A 177 11.65 4.88 -0.28
N LYS A 178 10.83 5.76 0.31
CA LYS A 178 9.97 5.42 1.44
C LYS A 178 8.94 4.37 1.04
N ILE A 179 8.58 3.48 1.96
CA ILE A 179 7.53 2.49 1.76
C ILE A 179 6.31 2.88 2.60
N VAL A 180 5.13 2.88 1.98
CA VAL A 180 3.84 3.03 2.66
C VAL A 180 3.07 1.73 2.51
N VAL A 181 2.64 1.15 3.63
CA VAL A 181 1.74 -0.01 3.61
C VAL A 181 0.33 0.53 3.41
N SER A 182 -0.15 0.49 2.18
CA SER A 182 -1.38 1.15 1.74
C SER A 182 -2.64 0.36 2.05
N GLU A 183 -2.52 -0.94 2.31
CA GLU A 183 -3.54 -1.81 2.88
C GLU A 183 -2.88 -2.89 3.74
N THR A 184 -3.39 -3.10 4.94
CA THR A 184 -3.15 -4.34 5.69
C THR A 184 -4.24 -4.55 6.73
N GLY A 185 -4.63 -5.79 6.96
CA GLY A 185 -5.70 -6.11 7.90
C GLY A 185 -5.89 -7.60 8.06
N TRP A 186 -6.82 -7.97 8.95
CA TRP A 186 -7.18 -9.35 9.17
C TRP A 186 -8.68 -9.51 9.36
N ALA A 187 -9.28 -10.43 8.61
CA ALA A 187 -10.72 -10.62 8.56
C ALA A 187 -11.31 -11.20 9.87
N THR A 188 -12.51 -10.75 10.22
CA THR A 188 -13.27 -11.23 11.39
C THR A 188 -14.06 -12.51 11.11
N GLY A 189 -14.27 -12.86 9.84
CA GLY A 189 -14.94 -14.08 9.37
C GLY A 189 -14.65 -14.36 7.89
N GLY A 190 -15.18 -15.47 7.35
CA GLY A 190 -15.08 -15.80 5.91
C GLY A 190 -13.98 -16.81 5.51
N GLY A 191 -13.09 -17.20 6.43
CA GLY A 191 -12.02 -18.18 6.18
C GLY A 191 -11.60 -18.96 7.43
N GLU A 192 -10.78 -19.99 7.27
CA GLU A 192 -10.35 -20.92 8.35
C GLU A 192 -9.66 -20.19 9.53
N ALA A 193 -9.00 -19.09 9.21
CA ALA A 193 -8.18 -18.29 10.13
C ALA A 193 -8.84 -16.97 10.58
N ALA A 194 -9.99 -16.64 9.99
CA ALA A 194 -10.71 -15.39 10.22
C ALA A 194 -11.55 -15.48 11.50
N SER A 195 -11.25 -14.61 12.48
CA SER A 195 -12.01 -14.52 13.72
C SER A 195 -11.83 -13.15 14.34
N VAL A 196 -12.83 -12.70 15.12
CA VAL A 196 -12.77 -11.44 15.88
C VAL A 196 -11.49 -11.34 16.72
N ALA A 197 -11.10 -12.44 17.38
CA ALA A 197 -9.92 -12.46 18.23
C ALA A 197 -8.61 -12.32 17.44
N ASN A 198 -8.53 -12.92 16.26
CA ASN A 198 -7.35 -12.81 15.39
C ASN A 198 -7.27 -11.44 14.73
N ALA A 199 -8.40 -10.92 14.25
CA ALA A 199 -8.52 -9.59 13.68
C ALA A 199 -8.09 -8.49 14.66
N MET A 200 -8.63 -8.55 15.88
CA MET A 200 -8.26 -7.63 16.96
C MET A 200 -6.77 -7.72 17.29
N ALA A 201 -6.23 -8.92 17.46
CA ALA A 201 -4.81 -9.10 17.78
C ALA A 201 -3.90 -8.55 16.66
N TYR A 202 -4.22 -8.81 15.39
CA TYR A 202 -3.45 -8.28 14.26
C TYR A 202 -3.47 -6.75 14.24
N ASN A 203 -4.66 -6.16 14.17
CA ASN A 203 -4.84 -4.72 14.02
C ASN A 203 -4.26 -3.95 15.22
N GLU A 204 -4.46 -4.43 16.46
CA GLU A 204 -3.87 -3.81 17.65
C GLU A 204 -2.34 -3.86 17.63
N ASN A 205 -1.75 -4.96 17.17
CA ASN A 205 -0.30 -5.08 17.08
C ASN A 205 0.29 -4.12 16.05
N VAL A 206 -0.34 -3.99 14.87
CA VAL A 206 0.06 -3.01 13.84
C VAL A 206 -0.05 -1.59 14.38
N VAL A 207 -1.19 -1.20 14.95
CA VAL A 207 -1.40 0.14 15.54
C VAL A 207 -0.37 0.44 16.61
N ARG A 208 -0.12 -0.52 17.51
CA ARG A 208 0.86 -0.37 18.59
C ARG A 208 2.27 -0.16 18.05
N ARG A 209 2.66 -0.82 16.95
CA ARG A 209 3.98 -0.61 16.33
C ARG A 209 4.11 0.81 15.78
N VAL A 210 3.13 1.23 14.97
CA VAL A 210 3.11 2.57 14.37
C VAL A 210 3.09 3.66 15.44
N ALA A 211 2.23 3.54 16.46
CA ALA A 211 2.11 4.52 17.54
C ALA A 211 3.37 4.63 18.43
N ASN A 212 4.21 3.60 18.45
CA ASN A 212 5.49 3.60 19.19
C ASN A 212 6.70 3.90 18.28
N TYR A 213 6.48 4.33 17.04
CA TYR A 213 7.54 4.64 16.08
C TYR A 213 8.53 3.48 15.88
N VAL A 214 8.01 2.25 15.86
CA VAL A 214 8.82 1.05 15.66
C VAL A 214 8.96 0.79 14.17
N GLY A 215 10.17 1.01 13.64
CA GLY A 215 10.53 0.65 12.27
C GLY A 215 10.76 -0.86 12.10
N THR A 216 11.29 -1.24 10.93
CA THR A 216 11.65 -2.62 10.60
C THR A 216 13.06 -2.97 11.13
N PRO A 217 13.47 -4.25 11.18
CA PRO A 217 14.83 -4.63 11.55
C PRO A 217 15.92 -3.95 10.71
N ARG A 218 15.74 -3.78 9.39
CA ARG A 218 16.70 -3.09 8.51
C ARG A 218 16.62 -1.57 8.63
N GLN A 219 15.43 -1.04 8.91
CA GLN A 219 15.17 0.40 8.98
C GLN A 219 14.56 0.79 10.34
N PRO A 220 15.29 0.58 11.45
CA PRO A 220 14.71 0.69 12.81
C PRO A 220 14.35 2.12 13.23
N ASN A 221 14.90 3.13 12.54
CA ASN A 221 14.68 4.55 12.82
C ASN A 221 13.73 5.22 11.83
N GLU A 222 13.25 4.49 10.82
CA GLU A 222 12.28 5.02 9.85
C GLU A 222 10.86 4.82 10.39
N GLU A 223 10.05 5.87 10.29
CA GLU A 223 8.63 5.79 10.65
C GLU A 223 7.88 4.97 9.60
N MET A 224 7.10 3.99 10.07
CA MET A 224 6.25 3.19 9.20
C MET A 224 4.88 3.83 9.07
N GLU A 225 4.49 4.17 7.84
CA GLU A 225 3.14 4.62 7.53
C GLU A 225 2.28 3.46 7.05
N VAL A 226 1.14 3.23 7.72
CA VAL A 226 0.26 2.09 7.49
C VAL A 226 -1.20 2.53 7.45
N TYR A 227 -1.93 1.99 6.48
CA TYR A 227 -3.37 2.11 6.33
C TYR A 227 -4.01 0.76 6.65
N LEU A 228 -4.78 0.71 7.74
CA LEU A 228 -5.53 -0.49 8.10
C LEU A 228 -6.71 -0.68 7.14
N PHE A 229 -6.84 -1.90 6.62
CA PHE A 229 -7.93 -2.32 5.78
C PHE A 229 -8.88 -3.25 6.56
N ASP A 230 -10.17 -2.99 6.66
CA ASP A 230 -10.95 -1.80 6.27
C ASP A 230 -11.50 -1.07 7.51
N LEU A 231 -12.23 0.04 7.29
CA LEU A 231 -12.91 0.77 8.37
C LEU A 231 -14.28 0.14 8.70
N PHE A 232 -14.91 -0.52 7.74
CA PHE A 232 -16.24 -1.11 7.84
C PHE A 232 -16.28 -2.40 7.04
N ASP A 233 -16.96 -3.43 7.55
CA ASP A 233 -17.20 -4.67 6.80
C ASP A 233 -17.92 -4.36 5.47
N GLU A 234 -17.29 -4.71 4.34
CA GLU A 234 -17.83 -4.49 3.00
C GLU A 234 -18.70 -5.67 2.53
N ASN A 235 -19.99 -5.63 2.86
CA ASN A 235 -20.96 -6.71 2.65
C ASN A 235 -21.34 -6.98 1.18
N GLU A 236 -20.90 -6.14 0.24
CA GLU A 236 -21.09 -6.33 -1.20
C GLU A 236 -19.87 -6.96 -1.89
N LYS A 237 -18.77 -7.21 -1.16
CA LYS A 237 -17.59 -7.89 -1.70
C LYS A 237 -17.78 -9.40 -1.78
N ASN A 238 -17.43 -9.95 -2.95
CA ASN A 238 -17.43 -11.39 -3.18
C ASN A 238 -16.16 -12.02 -2.59
N GLY A 239 -16.27 -13.24 -2.06
CA GLY A 239 -15.26 -13.93 -1.24
C GLY A 239 -13.82 -14.06 -1.76
N GLU A 240 -13.53 -13.66 -3.00
CA GLU A 240 -12.19 -13.76 -3.62
C GLU A 240 -11.24 -12.63 -3.17
N GLU A 241 -11.73 -11.55 -2.56
CA GLU A 241 -10.90 -10.45 -2.05
C GLU A 241 -10.46 -10.63 -0.59
N PHE A 242 -10.80 -11.76 0.05
CA PHE A 242 -10.50 -12.06 1.46
C PHE A 242 -9.30 -13.01 1.68
N THR A 243 -8.53 -13.30 0.63
CA THR A 243 -7.38 -14.22 0.69
C THR A 243 -6.07 -13.57 0.29
#